data_AF-A0A2W7B9F9-F1
#
_entry.id   AF-A0A2W7B9F9-F1
#
_cell.length_a   1.000
_cell.length_b   1.000
_cell.length_c   1.000
_cell.angle_alpha   90.00
_cell.angle_beta   90.00
_cell.angle_gamma   90.00
#
_symmetry.space_group_name_H-M   'P 1'
#
loop_
_entity.id
_entity.type
_entity.pdbx_description
1 polymer ?
#
loop_
_entity_poly.entity_id
_entity_poly.type
_entity_poly.pdbx_seq_one_letter_code
_entity_poly.pdbx_strand_id
1 'polypeptide(L)'
;MQEQTNGVYLEYGQTQQLETARLTGREPDSDFEVFVPKAIRAKGFEVVAQVGVSNYFIDLAIVDPNRAGTYLLGIECDGATYHSSKAARDRDRYRQEVLEKLGWKLYRIWSTDWFKNPEVEIEKLVQFINKLLTPD
;
A
#
# COMPACT_ATOMS: atom_id res chain seq x y z
N MET A 1 33.98 -26.08 15.55
CA MET A 1 32.61 -25.67 15.89
C MET A 1 32.14 -24.74 14.78
N GLN A 2 31.17 -25.18 13.99
CA GLN A 2 30.57 -24.38 12.91
C GLN A 2 29.49 -23.49 13.53
N GLU A 3 29.62 -22.18 13.39
CA GLU A 3 28.49 -21.26 13.53
C GLU A 3 27.63 -21.42 12.27
N GLN A 4 26.49 -22.10 12.43
CA GLN A 4 25.44 -22.09 11.43
C GLN A 4 24.72 -20.75 11.53
N THR A 5 25.02 -19.86 10.58
CA THR A 5 24.23 -18.66 10.32
C THR A 5 22.82 -19.12 9.94
N ASN A 6 21.85 -18.94 10.85
CA ASN A 6 20.45 -19.17 10.56
C ASN A 6 20.01 -18.17 9.48
N GLY A 7 20.01 -18.64 8.23
CA GLY A 7 19.41 -17.93 7.10
C GLY A 7 17.93 -17.71 7.41
N VAL A 8 17.54 -16.44 7.45
CA VAL A 8 16.13 -16.05 7.61
C VAL A 8 15.40 -16.50 6.34
N TYR A 9 14.65 -17.61 6.43
CA TYR A 9 13.74 -18.03 5.39
C TYR A 9 12.61 -17.00 5.28
N LEU A 10 12.53 -16.33 4.12
CA LEU A 10 11.49 -15.35 3.80
C LEU A 10 10.21 -16.10 3.47
N GLU A 11 9.28 -16.16 4.41
CA GLU A 11 7.93 -16.66 4.18
C GLU A 11 7.08 -15.51 3.60
N TYR A 12 6.67 -15.65 2.34
CA TYR A 12 6.06 -14.60 1.55
C TYR A 12 4.53 -14.61 1.67
N GLY A 13 3.94 -13.46 1.96
CA GLY A 13 2.51 -13.25 1.79
C GLY A 13 2.08 -13.21 0.35
N GLN A 14 1.26 -14.19 -0.04
CA GLN A 14 0.71 -14.33 -1.38
C GLN A 14 -0.70 -13.73 -1.52
N THR A 15 -1.28 -13.20 -0.43
CA THR A 15 -2.69 -12.74 -0.41
C THR A 15 -2.85 -11.47 0.44
N GLN A 16 -4.01 -10.82 0.38
CA GLN A 16 -4.38 -9.68 1.23
C GLN A 16 -4.51 -10.02 2.74
N GLN A 17 -3.76 -10.99 3.26
CA GLN A 17 -3.82 -11.40 4.67
C GLN A 17 -2.86 -10.58 5.54
N LEU A 18 -3.35 -10.08 6.68
CA LEU A 18 -2.60 -9.28 7.65
C LEU A 18 -1.37 -10.03 8.17
N GLU A 19 -1.50 -11.33 8.48
CA GLU A 19 -0.38 -12.14 9.01
C GLU A 19 0.81 -12.23 8.06
N THR A 20 0.54 -12.14 6.77
CA THR A 20 1.56 -12.32 5.75
C THR A 20 2.22 -11.01 5.32
N ALA A 21 1.61 -9.88 5.68
CA ALA A 21 2.16 -8.55 5.50
C ALA A 21 3.00 -8.18 6.71
N ARG A 22 4.33 -8.31 6.59
CA ARG A 22 5.22 -7.76 7.61
C ARG A 22 5.18 -6.23 7.59
N LEU A 23 4.92 -5.65 8.75
CA LEU A 23 5.31 -4.28 9.05
C LEU A 23 6.82 -4.19 8.89
N THR A 24 7.27 -3.39 7.93
CA THR A 24 8.70 -3.28 7.64
C THR A 24 9.45 -2.43 8.67
N GLY A 25 8.74 -1.65 9.49
CA GLY A 25 9.34 -0.66 10.38
C GLY A 25 10.10 0.44 9.64
N ARG A 26 9.88 0.60 8.33
CA ARG A 26 10.48 1.68 7.55
C ARG A 26 9.85 3.01 7.92
N GLU A 27 10.70 4.01 8.06
CA GLU A 27 10.27 5.40 8.19
C GLU A 27 9.67 5.89 6.87
N PRO A 28 8.72 6.85 6.90
CA PRO A 28 8.18 7.48 5.71
C PRO A 28 9.28 8.18 4.90
N ASP A 29 9.30 7.98 3.58
CA ASP A 29 10.29 8.59 2.69
C ASP A 29 9.92 10.05 2.32
N SER A 30 8.72 10.52 2.70
CA SER A 30 8.26 11.89 2.48
C SER A 30 7.18 12.36 3.46
N ASP A 31 7.01 13.69 3.60
CA ASP A 31 5.89 14.31 4.32
C ASP A 31 4.52 13.82 3.82
N PHE A 32 4.43 13.52 2.52
CA PHE A 32 3.23 12.99 1.89
C PHE A 32 2.84 11.63 2.47
N GLU A 33 3.81 10.74 2.69
CA GLU A 33 3.62 9.43 3.34
C GLU A 33 3.31 9.55 4.84
N VAL A 34 3.54 10.71 5.46
CA VAL A 34 3.08 11.01 6.84
C VAL A 34 1.65 11.55 6.85
N PHE A 35 1.31 12.42 5.90
CA PHE A 35 0.03 13.12 5.87
C PHE A 35 -1.12 12.24 5.42
N VAL A 36 -0.92 11.41 4.39
CA VAL A 36 -1.98 10.55 3.85
C VAL A 36 -2.50 9.57 4.91
N PRO A 37 -1.65 8.82 5.66
CA PRO A 37 -2.14 7.90 6.69
C PRO A 37 -2.87 8.63 7.82
N LYS A 38 -2.40 9.82 8.22
CA LYS A 38 -3.08 10.64 9.24
C LYS A 38 -4.47 11.05 8.77
N ALA A 39 -4.60 11.49 7.53
CA ALA A 39 -5.90 11.86 6.96
C ALA A 39 -6.85 10.66 6.85
N ILE A 40 -6.34 9.50 6.43
CA ILE A 40 -7.11 8.24 6.37
C ILE A 40 -7.62 7.86 7.77
N ARG A 41 -6.75 7.89 8.79
CA ARG A 41 -7.12 7.61 10.19
C ARG A 41 -8.14 8.62 10.71
N ALA A 42 -8.02 9.90 10.36
CA ALA A 42 -8.97 10.93 10.73
C ALA A 42 -10.37 10.71 10.12
N LYS A 43 -10.47 10.00 9.00
CA LYS A 43 -11.75 9.57 8.40
C LYS A 43 -12.28 8.25 9.00
N GLY A 44 -11.60 7.67 9.99
CA GLY A 44 -12.04 6.49 10.74
C GLY A 44 -11.57 5.15 10.20
N PHE A 45 -10.65 5.13 9.22
CA PHE A 45 -10.11 3.89 8.66
C PHE A 45 -8.79 3.51 9.32
N GLU A 46 -8.61 2.21 9.59
CA GLU A 46 -7.32 1.68 9.99
C GLU A 46 -6.43 1.49 8.76
N VAL A 47 -5.20 1.96 8.85
CA VAL A 47 -4.22 1.92 7.76
C VAL A 47 -2.85 1.52 8.27
N VAL A 48 -2.25 0.59 7.54
CA VAL A 48 -0.91 0.06 7.77
C VAL A 48 0.03 0.60 6.71
N ALA A 49 1.23 1.02 7.10
CA ALA A 49 2.24 1.50 6.16
C ALA A 49 3.24 0.41 5.78
N GLN A 50 3.79 0.53 4.57
CA GLN A 50 4.90 -0.24 4.05
C GLN A 50 4.68 -1.75 4.16
N VAL A 51 3.59 -2.24 3.55
CA VAL A 51 3.17 -3.64 3.56
C VAL A 51 3.99 -4.44 2.55
N GLY A 52 4.78 -5.41 3.05
CA GLY A 52 5.54 -6.32 2.21
C GLY A 52 4.68 -7.37 1.51
N VAL A 53 4.84 -7.51 0.18
CA VAL A 53 4.14 -8.50 -0.66
C VAL A 53 5.16 -9.11 -1.63
N SER A 54 5.52 -10.37 -1.43
CA SER A 54 6.59 -11.03 -2.18
C SER A 54 7.90 -10.19 -2.18
N ASN A 55 8.38 -9.75 -3.36
CA ASN A 55 9.55 -8.89 -3.53
C ASN A 55 9.21 -7.39 -3.64
N TYR A 56 7.97 -7.01 -3.35
CA TYR A 56 7.48 -5.63 -3.48
C TYR A 56 6.92 -5.11 -2.16
N PHE A 57 6.67 -3.81 -2.13
CA PHE A 57 5.98 -3.13 -1.04
C PHE A 57 4.79 -2.37 -1.60
N ILE A 58 3.73 -2.28 -0.79
CA ILE A 58 2.62 -1.37 -0.97
C ILE A 58 2.78 -0.27 0.08
N ASP A 59 2.74 0.99 -0.34
CA ASP A 59 3.05 2.12 0.55
C ASP A 59 2.12 2.17 1.75
N LEU A 60 0.81 1.97 1.53
CA LEU A 60 -0.20 1.90 2.56
C LEU A 60 -1.24 0.81 2.26
N ALA A 61 -1.88 0.24 3.28
CA ALA A 61 -2.99 -0.68 3.10
C ALA A 61 -4.10 -0.43 4.12
N ILE A 62 -5.34 -0.34 3.63
CA ILE A 62 -6.55 -0.21 4.46
C ILE A 62 -6.91 -1.59 4.99
N VAL A 63 -7.05 -1.72 6.31
CA VAL A 63 -7.53 -2.95 6.96
C VAL A 63 -9.00 -3.15 6.61
N ASP A 64 -9.42 -4.38 6.30
CA ASP A 64 -10.81 -4.69 6.01
C ASP A 64 -11.62 -4.78 7.32
N PRO A 65 -12.55 -3.83 7.60
CA PRO A 65 -13.36 -3.85 8.80
C PRO A 65 -14.39 -4.99 8.81
N ASN A 66 -14.74 -5.54 7.64
CA ASN A 66 -15.74 -6.61 7.51
C ASN A 66 -15.09 -8.00 7.54
N ARG A 67 -13.76 -8.10 7.35
CA ARG A 67 -13.01 -9.37 7.32
C ARG A 67 -11.72 -9.25 8.12
N ALA A 68 -11.81 -9.64 9.39
CA ALA A 68 -10.67 -9.71 10.29
C ALA A 68 -9.51 -10.50 9.67
N GLY A 69 -8.28 -10.01 9.86
CA GLY A 69 -7.10 -10.67 9.30
C GLY A 69 -6.86 -10.36 7.83
N THR A 70 -7.59 -9.43 7.19
CA THR A 70 -7.35 -9.05 5.79
C THR A 70 -7.24 -7.54 5.55
N TYR A 71 -6.64 -7.17 4.42
CA TYR A 71 -6.67 -5.82 3.86
C TYR A 71 -7.77 -5.68 2.82
N LEU A 72 -8.40 -4.51 2.76
CA LEU A 72 -9.42 -4.16 1.77
C LEU A 72 -8.79 -3.60 0.49
N LEU A 73 -7.75 -2.79 0.64
CA LEU A 73 -7.21 -1.94 -0.41
C LEU A 73 -5.74 -1.62 -0.15
N GLY A 74 -4.88 -1.79 -1.14
CA GLY A 74 -3.55 -1.18 -1.16
C GLY A 74 -3.61 0.23 -1.75
N ILE A 75 -2.82 1.14 -1.20
CA ILE A 75 -2.69 2.53 -1.64
C ILE A 75 -1.23 2.81 -2.00
N GLU A 76 -1.03 3.42 -3.15
CA GLU A 76 0.27 3.87 -3.64
C GLU A 76 0.36 5.39 -3.55
N CYS A 77 1.44 5.88 -2.94
CA CYS A 77 1.73 7.29 -2.73
C CYS A 77 2.76 7.75 -3.76
N ASP A 78 2.29 8.20 -4.91
CA ASP A 78 3.18 8.57 -6.00
C ASP A 78 3.78 9.96 -5.79
N GLY A 79 5.09 9.99 -5.50
CA GLY A 79 5.88 11.22 -5.47
C GLY A 79 5.95 11.91 -6.83
N ALA A 80 5.95 13.26 -6.82
CA ALA A 80 5.86 14.11 -8.03
C ALA A 80 7.06 13.95 -8.98
N THR A 81 8.09 13.20 -8.56
CA THR A 81 9.28 12.89 -9.33
C THR A 81 9.38 11.38 -9.51
N TYR A 82 8.56 10.78 -10.37
CA TYR A 82 8.70 9.35 -10.68
C TYR A 82 9.01 9.05 -12.16
N HIS A 83 10.19 8.45 -12.31
CA HIS A 83 10.90 7.83 -13.44
C HIS A 83 10.46 8.10 -14.88
N SER A 84 11.21 8.98 -15.55
CA SER A 84 11.08 9.25 -16.98
C SER A 84 11.67 8.16 -17.90
N SER A 85 12.36 7.14 -17.38
CA SER A 85 12.97 6.08 -18.21
C SER A 85 11.96 4.98 -18.58
N LYS A 86 12.11 4.41 -19.79
CA LYS A 86 11.27 3.30 -20.26
C LYS A 86 11.36 2.07 -19.35
N ALA A 87 12.57 1.71 -18.92
CA ALA A 87 12.80 0.56 -18.05
C ALA A 87 12.11 0.67 -16.68
N ALA A 88 11.99 1.87 -16.13
CA ALA A 88 11.28 2.06 -14.87
C ALA A 88 9.76 1.93 -15.03
N ARG A 89 9.19 2.39 -16.14
CA ARG A 89 7.76 2.21 -16.45
C ARG A 89 7.42 0.73 -16.65
N ASP A 90 8.28 0.00 -17.35
CA ASP A 90 8.08 -1.44 -17.58
C ASP A 90 8.11 -2.20 -16.24
N ARG A 91 9.03 -1.85 -15.33
CA ARG A 91 9.08 -2.42 -13.98
C ARG A 91 7.84 -2.06 -13.14
N ASP A 92 7.39 -0.80 -13.20
CA ASP A 92 6.20 -0.39 -12.43
C ASP A 92 4.93 -1.12 -12.92
N ARG A 93 4.77 -1.25 -14.25
CA ARG A 93 3.67 -2.03 -14.83
C ARG A 93 3.74 -3.50 -14.41
N TYR A 94 4.92 -4.12 -14.50
CA TYR A 94 5.07 -5.51 -14.09
C TYR A 94 4.79 -5.69 -12.59
N ARG A 95 5.25 -4.76 -11.74
CA ARG A 95 4.95 -4.75 -10.30
C ARG A 95 3.45 -4.69 -10.05
N GLN A 96 2.74 -3.77 -10.72
CA GLN A 96 1.29 -3.66 -10.61
C GLN A 96 0.59 -4.96 -11.02
N GLU A 97 0.95 -5.54 -12.18
CA GLU A 97 0.38 -6.81 -12.64
C GLU A 97 0.59 -7.96 -11.65
N VAL A 98 1.75 -8.03 -11.00
CA VAL A 98 2.02 -9.06 -9.99
C VAL A 98 1.15 -8.84 -8.76
N LEU A 99 1.06 -7.62 -8.24
CA LEU A 99 0.24 -7.33 -7.06
C LEU A 99 -1.24 -7.63 -7.33
N GLU A 100 -1.77 -7.24 -8.48
CA GLU A 100 -3.15 -7.53 -8.89
C GLU A 100 -3.40 -9.03 -9.05
N LYS A 101 -2.45 -9.80 -9.61
CA LYS A 101 -2.52 -11.27 -9.69
C LYS A 101 -2.52 -11.95 -8.32
N LEU A 102 -1.89 -11.35 -7.32
CA LEU A 102 -1.94 -11.78 -5.92
C LEU A 102 -3.25 -11.34 -5.22
N GLY A 103 -4.19 -10.78 -5.98
CA GLY A 103 -5.51 -10.39 -5.52
C GLY A 103 -5.57 -8.99 -4.94
N TRP A 104 -4.49 -8.20 -4.97
CA TRP A 104 -4.52 -6.83 -4.46
C TRP A 104 -5.36 -5.92 -5.35
N LYS A 105 -6.25 -5.16 -4.70
CA LYS A 105 -6.83 -3.95 -5.30
C LYS A 105 -5.92 -2.79 -4.93
N LEU A 106 -5.56 -1.96 -5.91
CA LEU A 106 -4.66 -0.82 -5.71
C LEU A 106 -5.40 0.49 -6.02
N TYR A 107 -5.09 1.53 -5.24
CA TYR A 107 -5.54 2.90 -5.45
C TYR A 107 -4.34 3.84 -5.38
N ARG A 108 -4.20 4.75 -6.34
CA ARG A 108 -3.05 5.67 -6.38
C ARG A 108 -3.46 7.08 -5.98
N ILE A 109 -2.70 7.68 -5.07
CA ILE A 109 -2.78 9.11 -4.74
C ILE A 109 -1.55 9.78 -5.29
N TRP A 110 -1.74 10.75 -6.19
CA TRP A 110 -0.65 11.55 -6.73
C TRP A 110 -0.31 12.66 -5.74
N SER A 111 0.95 12.75 -5.33
CA SER A 111 1.42 13.83 -4.45
C SER A 111 1.12 15.22 -5.00
N THR A 112 1.16 15.42 -6.33
CA THR A 112 0.81 16.70 -6.95
C THR A 112 -0.65 17.10 -6.70
N ASP A 113 -1.57 16.14 -6.78
CA ASP A 113 -2.99 16.39 -6.54
C ASP A 113 -3.25 16.55 -5.04
N TRP A 114 -2.57 15.76 -4.22
CA TRP A 114 -2.64 15.88 -2.76
C TRP A 114 -2.18 17.25 -2.26
N PHE A 115 -1.01 17.72 -2.70
CA PHE A 115 -0.50 19.04 -2.30
C PHE A 115 -1.35 20.19 -2.85
N LYS A 116 -2.07 19.96 -3.96
CA LYS A 116 -3.00 20.95 -4.53
C LYS A 116 -4.30 21.03 -3.74
N ASN A 117 -4.92 19.90 -3.40
CA ASN A 117 -6.16 19.86 -2.64
C ASN A 117 -6.33 18.51 -1.89
N PRO A 118 -5.77 18.39 -0.67
CA PRO A 118 -5.76 17.11 0.05
C PRO A 118 -7.16 16.68 0.50
N GLU A 119 -8.06 17.63 0.78
CA GLU A 119 -9.47 17.35 1.15
C GLU A 119 -10.21 16.64 0.01
N VAL A 120 -10.04 17.11 -1.23
CA VAL A 120 -10.67 16.47 -2.40
C VAL A 120 -10.11 15.06 -2.63
N GLU A 121 -8.80 14.87 -2.51
CA GLU A 121 -8.18 13.56 -2.72
C GLU A 121 -8.58 12.56 -1.62
N ILE A 122 -8.64 12.98 -0.35
CA ILE A 122 -9.11 12.10 0.72
C ILE A 122 -10.59 11.75 0.56
N GLU A 123 -11.44 12.68 0.12
CA GLU A 123 -12.86 12.41 -0.14
C GLU A 123 -13.05 11.38 -1.27
N LYS A 124 -12.29 11.50 -2.36
CA LYS A 124 -12.30 10.50 -3.44
C LYS A 124 -11.90 9.11 -2.94
N LEU A 125 -10.86 9.04 -2.12
CA LEU A 125 -10.43 7.78 -1.51
C LEU A 125 -11.53 7.19 -0.61
N VAL A 126 -12.14 8.00 0.26
CA VAL A 126 -13.21 7.54 1.16
C VAL A 126 -14.41 7.03 0.36
N GLN A 127 -14.82 7.74 -0.70
CA GLN A 127 -15.89 7.28 -1.58
C GLN A 127 -15.55 5.93 -2.23
N PHE A 128 -14.29 5.75 -2.66
CA PHE A 128 -13.84 4.49 -3.22
C PHE A 128 -13.86 3.36 -2.18
N ILE A 129 -13.33 3.59 -0.97
CA ILE A 129 -13.37 2.64 0.15
C ILE A 129 -14.81 2.23 0.46
N ASN A 130 -15.73 3.18 0.59
CA ASN A 130 -17.13 2.87 0.90
C ASN A 130 -17.78 2.00 -0.17
N LYS A 131 -17.50 2.24 -1.46
CA LYS A 131 -17.97 1.36 -2.55
C LYS A 131 -17.44 -0.07 -2.44
N LEU A 132 -16.24 -0.27 -1.90
CA LEU A 132 -15.69 -1.60 -1.66
C LEU A 132 -16.35 -2.31 -0.47
N LEU A 133 -16.77 -1.56 0.54
CA LEU A 133 -17.44 -2.08 1.73
C LEU A 133 -18.92 -2.41 1.48
N THR A 134 -19.55 -1.74 0.52
CA THR A 134 -20.94 -2.00 0.08
C THR A 134 -20.97 -2.38 -1.41
N PRO A 135 -20.50 -3.58 -1.79
CA PRO A 135 -20.70 -4.06 -3.15
C PRO A 135 -22.19 -4.32 -3.42
N ASP A 136 -22.64 -4.02 -4.64
CA ASP A 136 -24.01 -4.31 -5.12
C ASP A 136 -24.34 -5.81 -5.09
#